data_AF-A0A3M0EGU6-F1
#
_entry.id   AF-A0A3M0EGU6-F1
#
_cell.length_a   1.000
_cell.length_b   1.000
_cell.length_c   1.000
_cell.angle_alpha   90.00
_cell.angle_beta   90.00
_cell.angle_gamma   90.00
#
_symmetry.space_group_name_H-M   'P 1'
#
loop_
_entity.id
_entity.type
_entity.pdbx_description
1 polymer ?
#
loop_
_entity_poly.entity_id
_entity_poly.type
_entity_poly.pdbx_seq_one_letter_code
_entity_poly.pdbx_strand_id
1 'polypeptide(L)'
;MVKQTGLQPAEALTIAEAVFHTRYEGAAFAFAAGSIVRGEGTYLSDIDLVVVFDRLEAARRESFTVEGVPVEAFVHDPETLAWFVNEDVGRGRPSILNMIAEGIVIGRDQDHAQALREHILDRLAIGPLPLSVTALNALRYEITDAVDDFRGERTVSEIIAIGAMLHPKLVELALRGRGHWNGTGKWAPRLLLKVDTDLADRFDNAFRALFTNGYPGPVIALADAELTSHGGFLFDGDRRDAPASWRVS
;
A
#
# COMPACT_ATOMS: atom_id res chain seq x y z
N MET A 1 31.62 -6.66 7.52
CA MET A 1 30.66 -6.08 6.54
C MET A 1 30.86 -4.58 6.52
N VAL A 2 31.33 -4.03 5.40
CA VAL A 2 31.24 -2.57 5.19
C VAL A 2 29.75 -2.26 5.13
N LYS A 3 29.25 -1.37 6.01
CA LYS A 3 27.89 -0.84 5.86
C LYS A 3 27.86 -0.11 4.52
N GLN A 4 27.21 -0.69 3.51
CA GLN A 4 26.86 0.06 2.31
C GLN A 4 25.91 1.16 2.76
N THR A 5 26.42 2.39 2.82
CA THR A 5 25.62 3.58 3.08
C THR A 5 24.69 3.76 1.90
N GLY A 6 23.39 3.89 2.20
CA GLY A 6 22.40 4.23 1.18
C GLY A 6 22.67 5.61 0.59
N LEU A 7 22.15 5.82 -0.62
CA LEU A 7 22.17 7.10 -1.31
C LEU A 7 21.59 8.20 -0.40
N GLN A 8 22.25 9.35 -0.31
CA GLN A 8 21.75 10.47 0.49
C GLN A 8 20.59 11.19 -0.23
N PRO A 9 19.66 11.84 0.49
CA PRO A 9 18.54 12.57 -0.13
C PRO A 9 18.96 13.57 -1.21
N ALA A 10 20.05 14.31 -0.98
CA ALA A 10 20.56 15.30 -1.94
C ALA A 10 21.09 14.66 -3.24
N GLU A 11 21.76 13.51 -3.14
CA GLU A 11 22.25 12.75 -4.28
C GLU A 11 21.09 12.16 -5.08
N ALA A 12 20.08 11.63 -4.39
CA ALA A 12 18.85 11.15 -5.02
C ALA A 12 18.12 12.25 -5.77
N LEU A 13 18.01 13.45 -5.18
CA LEU A 13 17.39 14.59 -5.84
C LEU A 13 18.18 15.00 -7.08
N THR A 14 19.51 14.98 -7.03
CA THR A 14 20.37 15.29 -8.18
C THR A 14 20.13 14.30 -9.34
N ILE A 15 20.03 13.00 -9.03
CA ILE A 15 19.71 11.96 -10.02
C ILE A 15 18.29 12.16 -10.57
N ALA A 16 17.32 12.44 -9.71
CA ALA A 16 15.94 12.70 -10.09
C ALA A 16 15.81 13.90 -11.03
N GLU A 17 16.50 15.00 -10.76
CA GLU A 17 16.54 16.20 -11.62
C GLU A 17 17.17 15.88 -12.98
N ALA A 18 18.30 15.16 -13.00
CA ALA A 18 18.94 14.74 -14.24
C ALA A 18 18.03 13.83 -15.07
N VAL A 19 17.35 12.87 -14.44
CA VAL A 19 16.37 11.98 -15.07
C VAL A 19 15.21 12.78 -15.65
N PHE A 20 14.64 13.70 -14.87
CA PHE A 20 13.55 14.57 -15.32
C PHE A 20 13.92 15.32 -16.60
N HIS A 21 15.08 15.97 -16.61
CA HIS A 21 15.53 16.76 -17.76
C HIS A 21 15.95 15.93 -18.98
N THR A 22 16.43 14.71 -18.79
CA THR A 22 16.97 13.90 -19.90
C THR A 22 15.95 12.92 -20.49
N ARG A 23 14.99 12.43 -19.71
CA ARG A 23 14.02 11.40 -20.13
C ARG A 23 12.59 11.92 -20.29
N TYR A 24 12.25 13.02 -19.61
CA TYR A 24 10.88 13.53 -19.55
C TYR A 24 10.78 14.96 -20.11
N GLU A 25 11.42 15.18 -21.27
CA GLU A 25 11.29 16.43 -22.02
C GLU A 25 9.81 16.71 -22.33
N GLY A 26 9.35 17.93 -22.02
CA GLY A 26 7.96 18.34 -22.18
C GLY A 26 7.06 18.05 -20.98
N ALA A 27 7.55 17.39 -19.92
CA ALA A 27 6.83 17.33 -18.65
C ALA A 27 6.78 18.71 -17.98
N ALA A 28 5.65 19.04 -17.36
CA ALA A 28 5.46 20.30 -16.64
C ALA A 28 6.28 20.32 -15.34
N PHE A 29 6.20 19.22 -14.58
CA PHE A 29 6.91 19.03 -13.32
C PHE A 29 6.93 17.53 -12.94
N ALA A 30 7.64 17.21 -11.86
CA ALA A 30 7.60 15.91 -11.21
C ALA A 30 7.68 16.03 -9.69
N PHE A 31 7.27 14.98 -8.97
CA PHE A 31 7.59 14.79 -7.56
C PHE A 31 8.62 13.68 -7.41
N ALA A 32 9.79 13.99 -6.84
CA ALA A 32 10.74 13.00 -6.38
C ALA A 32 10.40 12.57 -4.96
N ALA A 33 10.09 11.29 -4.78
CA ALA A 33 9.63 10.71 -3.54
C ALA A 33 10.40 9.43 -3.21
N GLY A 34 9.85 8.64 -2.29
CA GLY A 34 10.42 7.37 -1.86
C GLY A 34 11.23 7.49 -0.58
N SER A 35 11.63 6.34 -0.04
CA SER A 35 12.32 6.31 1.26
C SER A 35 13.67 7.03 1.25
N ILE A 36 14.35 7.10 0.10
CA ILE A 36 15.62 7.85 0.00
C ILE A 36 15.40 9.34 0.24
N VAL A 37 14.42 9.93 -0.45
CA VAL A 37 14.11 11.37 -0.34
C VAL A 37 13.69 11.73 1.09
N ARG A 38 13.02 10.83 1.81
CA ARG A 38 12.67 11.00 3.23
C ARG A 38 13.83 10.77 4.23
N GLY A 39 15.00 10.33 3.77
CA GLY A 39 16.13 9.97 4.65
C GLY A 39 15.97 8.61 5.36
N GLU A 40 14.98 7.81 4.97
CA GLU A 40 14.71 6.46 5.49
C GLU A 40 15.23 5.35 4.56
N GLY A 41 15.96 5.74 3.50
CA GLY A 41 16.42 4.87 2.44
C GLY A 41 17.43 3.83 2.94
N THR A 42 17.37 2.66 2.34
CA THR A 42 18.42 1.63 2.41
C THR A 42 19.23 1.66 1.12
N TYR A 43 20.36 0.94 1.08
CA TYR A 43 21.15 0.79 -0.14
C TYR A 43 20.42 0.10 -1.30
N LEU A 44 19.27 -0.54 -1.02
CA LEU A 44 18.39 -1.19 -2.01
C LEU A 44 17.13 -0.35 -2.32
N SER A 45 17.02 0.85 -1.76
CA SER A 45 15.89 1.72 -2.07
C SER A 45 16.01 2.28 -3.48
N ASP A 46 14.86 2.55 -4.06
CA ASP A 46 14.63 3.23 -5.32
C ASP A 46 14.33 4.72 -5.10
N ILE A 47 14.48 5.48 -6.18
CA ILE A 47 13.93 6.83 -6.32
C ILE A 47 12.56 6.68 -6.99
N ASP A 48 11.52 7.16 -6.33
CA ASP A 48 10.18 7.22 -6.91
C ASP A 48 9.98 8.58 -7.60
N LEU A 49 9.46 8.59 -8.83
CA LEU A 49 9.12 9.80 -9.56
C LEU A 49 7.66 9.79 -10.00
N VAL A 50 6.88 10.79 -9.62
CA VAL A 50 5.57 11.07 -10.23
C VAL A 50 5.75 12.19 -11.23
N VAL A 51 5.77 11.88 -12.53
CA VAL A 51 6.03 12.83 -13.61
C VAL A 51 4.72 13.24 -14.25
N VAL A 52 4.50 14.55 -14.37
CA VAL A 52 3.25 15.11 -14.88
C VAL A 52 3.50 15.91 -16.16
N PHE A 53 2.86 15.48 -17.25
CA PHE A 53 2.79 16.19 -18.52
C PHE A 53 1.44 16.92 -18.64
N ASP A 54 1.37 17.97 -19.45
CA ASP A 54 0.07 18.60 -19.76
C ASP A 54 -0.86 17.64 -20.51
N ARG A 55 -0.30 16.83 -21.41
CA ARG A 55 -1.01 15.79 -22.14
C ARG A 55 -0.07 14.63 -22.48
N LEU A 56 -0.60 13.41 -22.40
CA LEU A 56 0.07 12.20 -22.85
C LEU A 56 -0.87 11.35 -23.71
N GLU A 57 -0.29 10.50 -24.54
CA GLU A 57 -1.05 9.48 -25.28
C GLU A 57 -1.53 8.38 -24.33
N ALA A 58 -0.67 7.94 -23.41
CA ALA A 58 -0.98 6.95 -22.40
C ALA A 58 -0.14 7.16 -21.13
N ALA A 59 -0.76 6.94 -19.97
CA ALA A 59 -0.02 6.80 -18.72
C ALA A 59 0.83 5.53 -18.71
N ARG A 60 1.96 5.57 -18.03
CA ARG A 60 2.87 4.44 -17.93
C ARG A 60 3.63 4.42 -16.61
N ARG A 61 4.02 3.22 -16.20
CA ARG A 61 4.99 3.00 -15.13
C ARG A 61 6.23 2.38 -15.74
N GLU A 62 7.38 2.93 -15.40
CA GLU A 62 8.68 2.47 -15.91
C GLU A 62 9.64 2.26 -14.76
N SER A 63 10.46 1.21 -14.83
CA SER A 63 11.54 0.95 -13.89
C SER A 63 12.85 0.87 -14.67
N PHE A 64 13.86 1.62 -14.25
CA PHE A 64 15.17 1.65 -14.90
C PHE A 64 16.28 1.95 -13.87
N THR A 65 17.53 1.87 -14.30
CA THR A 65 18.68 2.20 -13.45
C THR A 65 19.47 3.37 -14.02
N VAL A 66 19.93 4.26 -13.15
CA VAL A 66 20.82 5.39 -13.49
C VAL A 66 22.03 5.29 -12.59
N GLU A 67 23.20 5.05 -13.19
CA GLU A 67 24.46 4.89 -12.45
C GLU A 67 24.38 3.84 -11.31
N GLY A 68 23.58 2.78 -11.54
CA GLY A 68 23.36 1.70 -10.58
C GLY A 68 22.25 1.97 -9.55
N VAL A 69 21.65 3.17 -9.54
CA VAL A 69 20.52 3.53 -8.68
C VAL A 69 19.19 3.15 -9.36
N PRO A 70 18.34 2.32 -8.74
CA PRO A 70 17.01 2.03 -9.27
C PRO A 70 16.09 3.27 -9.21
N VAL A 71 15.33 3.48 -10.28
CA VAL A 71 14.33 4.54 -10.40
C VAL A 71 13.02 3.92 -10.86
N GLU A 72 11.93 4.23 -10.17
CA GLU A 72 10.57 3.94 -10.62
C GLU A 72 9.86 5.24 -10.97
N ALA A 73 9.38 5.37 -12.21
CA ALA A 73 8.66 6.54 -12.68
C ALA A 73 7.20 6.21 -13.01
N PHE A 74 6.30 7.01 -12.46
CA PHE A 74 4.86 7.00 -12.67
C PHE A 74 4.51 8.23 -13.51
N VAL A 75 4.28 8.01 -14.80
CA VAL A 75 4.18 9.08 -15.80
C VAL A 75 2.72 9.26 -16.21
N HIS A 76 2.21 10.46 -15.96
CA HIS A 76 0.79 10.78 -16.11
C HIS A 76 0.57 12.15 -16.74
N ASP A 77 -0.62 12.33 -17.29
CA ASP A 77 -1.26 13.63 -17.47
C ASP A 77 -2.33 13.83 -16.38
N PRO A 78 -3.01 14.99 -16.27
CA PRO A 78 -3.97 15.23 -15.19
C PRO A 78 -5.13 14.24 -15.16
N GLU A 79 -5.63 13.82 -16.32
CA GLU A 79 -6.77 12.90 -16.43
C GLU A 79 -6.40 11.49 -15.94
N THR A 80 -5.27 10.97 -16.42
CA THR A 80 -4.80 9.66 -16.00
C THR A 80 -4.33 9.66 -14.54
N LEU A 81 -3.68 10.73 -14.07
CA LEU A 81 -3.32 10.86 -12.66
C LEU A 81 -4.56 10.84 -11.76
N ALA A 82 -5.61 11.57 -12.13
CA ALA A 82 -6.86 11.58 -11.39
C ALA A 82 -7.51 10.18 -11.31
N TRP A 83 -7.43 9.39 -12.38
CA TRP A 83 -7.87 7.99 -12.35
C TRP A 83 -7.09 7.16 -11.33
N PHE A 84 -5.75 7.20 -11.34
CA PHE A 84 -4.92 6.45 -10.39
C PHE A 84 -5.11 6.91 -8.93
N VAL A 85 -5.30 8.21 -8.71
CA VAL A 85 -5.66 8.75 -7.38
C VAL A 85 -7.00 8.17 -6.91
N ASN A 86 -8.01 8.11 -7.79
CA ASN A 86 -9.32 7.55 -7.44
C ASN A 86 -9.24 6.04 -7.18
N GLU A 87 -8.45 5.30 -7.95
CA GLU A 87 -8.18 3.88 -7.70
C GLU A 87 -7.50 3.66 -6.34
N ASP A 88 -6.50 4.47 -6.00
CA ASP A 88 -5.83 4.43 -4.70
C ASP A 88 -6.79 4.72 -3.54
N VAL A 89 -7.71 5.67 -3.72
CA VAL A 89 -8.77 5.99 -2.75
C VAL A 89 -9.77 4.83 -2.62
N GLY A 90 -10.21 4.25 -3.72
CA GLY A 90 -11.17 3.13 -3.73
C GLY A 90 -10.61 1.86 -3.10
N ARG A 91 -9.40 1.47 -3.50
CA ARG A 91 -8.67 0.33 -2.91
C ARG A 91 -8.07 0.65 -1.54
N GLY A 92 -8.17 1.90 -1.09
CA GLY A 92 -7.71 2.41 0.19
C GLY A 92 -6.21 2.25 0.43
N ARG A 93 -5.38 2.32 -0.63
CA ARG A 93 -3.92 2.21 -0.54
C ARG A 93 -3.32 3.45 -1.23
N PRO A 94 -2.88 4.47 -0.47
CA PRO A 94 -2.59 5.80 -1.01
C PRO A 94 -1.14 5.92 -1.53
N SER A 95 -0.73 5.04 -2.43
CA SER A 95 0.65 4.99 -2.94
C SER A 95 1.03 6.28 -3.68
N ILE A 96 0.25 6.65 -4.72
CA ILE A 96 0.55 7.85 -5.51
C ILE A 96 0.28 9.14 -4.74
N LEU A 97 -0.72 9.12 -3.86
CA LEU A 97 -1.05 10.25 -3.00
C LEU A 97 0.11 10.57 -2.04
N ASN A 98 0.66 9.55 -1.37
CA ASN A 98 1.80 9.75 -0.46
C ASN A 98 3.05 10.23 -1.22
N MET A 99 3.30 9.72 -2.43
CA MET A 99 4.43 10.19 -3.24
C MET A 99 4.31 11.68 -3.59
N ILE A 100 3.12 12.16 -3.92
CA ILE A 100 2.88 13.58 -4.21
C ILE A 100 2.95 14.44 -2.93
N ALA A 101 2.34 13.95 -1.84
CA ALA A 101 2.28 14.67 -0.57
C ALA A 101 3.66 14.87 0.06
N GLU A 102 4.51 13.85 0.00
CA GLU A 102 5.84 13.83 0.65
C GLU A 102 6.98 14.18 -0.31
N GLY A 103 6.74 14.11 -1.63
CA GLY A 103 7.78 14.27 -2.64
C GLY A 103 8.25 15.71 -2.81
N ILE A 104 9.50 15.90 -3.23
CA ILE A 104 10.08 17.20 -3.57
C ILE A 104 9.73 17.53 -5.03
N VAL A 105 9.26 18.76 -5.29
CA VAL A 105 8.91 19.19 -6.64
C VAL A 105 10.18 19.44 -7.47
N ILE A 106 10.21 18.88 -8.67
CA ILE A 106 11.20 19.13 -9.72
C ILE A 106 10.48 19.77 -10.91
N GLY A 107 11.12 20.74 -11.56
CA GLY A 107 10.58 21.42 -12.73
C GLY A 107 10.23 22.88 -12.48
N ARG A 108 9.74 23.55 -13.53
CA ARG A 108 9.53 25.02 -13.50
C ARG A 108 8.14 25.42 -13.05
N ASP A 109 7.14 24.56 -13.24
CA ASP A 109 5.75 24.84 -12.89
C ASP A 109 5.46 24.47 -11.42
N GLN A 110 6.07 25.22 -10.52
CA GLN A 110 5.98 25.01 -9.06
C GLN A 110 4.58 25.30 -8.53
N ASP A 111 3.87 26.28 -9.11
CA ASP A 111 2.53 26.67 -8.68
C ASP A 111 1.51 25.56 -8.95
N HIS A 112 1.54 24.96 -10.14
CA HIS A 112 0.67 23.83 -10.47
C HIS A 112 1.01 22.60 -9.62
N ALA A 113 2.30 22.30 -9.42
CA ALA A 113 2.71 21.20 -8.54
C ALA A 113 2.21 21.41 -7.10
N GLN A 114 2.30 22.62 -6.56
CA GLN A 114 1.84 22.92 -5.21
C GLN A 114 0.32 22.83 -5.08
N ALA A 115 -0.43 23.34 -6.07
CA ALA A 115 -1.89 23.20 -6.10
C ALA A 115 -2.34 21.73 -6.16
N LEU A 116 -1.67 20.90 -6.96
CA LEU A 116 -1.90 19.46 -7.00
C LEU A 116 -1.59 18.81 -5.64
N ARG A 117 -0.45 19.18 -5.00
CA ARG A 117 -0.11 18.66 -3.68
C ARG A 117 -1.18 18.98 -2.64
N GLU A 118 -1.66 20.22 -2.61
CA GLU A 118 -2.72 20.64 -1.68
C GLU A 118 -3.99 19.83 -1.88
N HIS A 119 -4.42 19.65 -3.13
CA HIS A 119 -5.57 18.79 -3.45
C HIS A 119 -5.37 17.34 -2.95
N ILE A 120 -4.16 16.79 -3.10
CA ILE A 120 -3.85 15.43 -2.64
C ILE A 120 -3.79 15.34 -1.12
N LEU A 121 -3.28 16.36 -0.43
CA LEU A 121 -3.27 16.43 1.04
C LEU A 121 -4.70 16.45 1.60
N ASP A 122 -5.60 17.22 0.98
CA ASP A 122 -7.03 17.22 1.35
C ASP A 122 -7.66 15.83 1.18
N ARG A 123 -7.37 15.15 0.06
CA ARG A 123 -7.83 13.77 -0.18
C ARG A 123 -7.29 12.78 0.84
N LEU A 124 -6.01 12.90 1.21
CA LEU A 124 -5.39 12.06 2.25
C LEU A 124 -6.05 12.27 3.62
N ALA A 125 -6.39 13.52 3.96
CA ALA A 125 -7.05 13.87 5.21
C ALA A 125 -8.48 13.32 5.31
N ILE A 126 -9.21 13.24 4.19
CA ILE A 126 -10.54 12.62 4.12
C ILE A 126 -10.50 11.12 4.40
N GLY A 127 -9.45 10.43 3.93
CA GLY A 127 -9.31 8.98 4.09
C GLY A 127 -9.81 8.15 2.89
N PRO A 128 -9.69 6.82 2.95
CA PRO A 128 -10.12 5.92 1.89
C PRO A 128 -11.65 5.86 1.78
N LEU A 129 -12.14 5.40 0.64
CA LEU A 129 -13.56 5.04 0.53
C LEU A 129 -13.89 3.91 1.53
N PRO A 130 -15.02 3.96 2.26
CA PRO A 130 -15.43 2.86 3.13
C PRO A 130 -15.55 1.54 2.36
N LEU A 131 -15.28 0.42 3.02
CA LEU A 131 -15.53 -0.89 2.45
C LEU A 131 -17.03 -1.03 2.12
N SER A 132 -17.34 -1.49 0.92
CA SER A 132 -18.71 -1.89 0.60
C SER A 132 -19.09 -3.09 1.48
N VAL A 133 -20.39 -3.29 1.70
CA VAL A 133 -20.90 -4.45 2.45
C VAL A 133 -20.38 -5.76 1.87
N THR A 134 -20.34 -5.88 0.53
CA THR A 134 -19.80 -7.04 -0.17
C THR A 134 -18.31 -7.23 0.10
N ALA A 135 -17.50 -6.17 0.05
CA ALA A 135 -16.06 -6.25 0.32
C ALA A 135 -15.77 -6.60 1.79
N LEU A 136 -16.54 -6.02 2.73
CA LEU A 136 -16.42 -6.33 4.15
C LEU A 136 -16.79 -7.79 4.44
N ASN A 137 -17.91 -8.28 3.89
CA ASN A 137 -18.30 -9.68 4.04
C ASN A 137 -17.29 -10.63 3.40
N ALA A 138 -16.73 -10.27 2.24
CA ALA A 138 -15.68 -11.07 1.62
C ALA A 138 -14.45 -11.22 2.53
N LEU A 139 -13.97 -10.12 3.13
CA LEU A 139 -12.89 -10.14 4.11
C LEU A 139 -13.24 -10.96 5.35
N ARG A 140 -14.44 -10.75 5.91
CA ARG A 140 -14.91 -11.50 7.10
C ARG A 140 -14.93 -13.00 6.84
N TYR A 141 -15.45 -13.42 5.69
CA TYR A 141 -15.48 -14.82 5.30
C TYR A 141 -14.07 -15.38 5.13
N GLU A 142 -13.18 -14.69 4.41
CA GLU A 142 -11.82 -15.18 4.16
C GLU A 142 -10.99 -15.27 5.45
N ILE A 143 -11.21 -14.37 6.40
CA ILE A 143 -10.61 -14.44 7.74
C ILE A 143 -11.22 -15.61 8.54
N THR A 144 -12.53 -15.82 8.44
CA THR A 144 -13.24 -16.92 9.12
C THR A 144 -12.72 -18.27 8.65
N ASP A 145 -12.65 -18.47 7.33
CA ASP A 145 -12.17 -19.69 6.69
C ASP A 145 -10.72 -20.01 7.13
N ALA A 146 -9.83 -19.03 7.11
CA ALA A 146 -8.45 -19.18 7.58
C ALA A 146 -8.36 -19.51 9.09
N VAL A 147 -9.23 -18.93 9.91
CA VAL A 147 -9.29 -19.22 11.35
C VAL A 147 -9.82 -20.63 11.60
N ASP A 148 -10.81 -21.08 10.85
CA ASP A 148 -11.33 -22.45 10.93
C ASP A 148 -10.28 -23.48 10.50
N ASP A 149 -9.47 -23.16 9.49
CA ASP A 149 -8.32 -23.98 9.11
C ASP A 149 -7.30 -24.12 10.26
N PHE A 150 -7.01 -23.05 11.00
CA PHE A 150 -6.12 -23.10 12.17
C PHE A 150 -6.69 -23.88 13.36
N ARG A 151 -8.02 -24.02 13.45
CA ARG A 151 -8.66 -24.84 14.49
C ARG A 151 -8.51 -26.34 14.21
N GLY A 152 -8.23 -26.72 12.96
CA GLY A 152 -7.94 -28.10 12.57
C GLY A 152 -6.49 -28.52 12.81
N GLU A 153 -6.24 -29.82 12.72
CA GLU A 153 -4.87 -30.35 12.64
C GLU A 153 -4.25 -29.95 11.29
N ARG A 154 -3.08 -29.30 11.34
CA ARG A 154 -2.35 -28.80 10.18
C ARG A 154 -0.86 -29.08 10.31
N THR A 155 -0.22 -29.31 9.18
CA THR A 155 1.24 -29.35 9.10
C THR A 155 1.83 -27.95 9.27
N VAL A 156 3.10 -27.87 9.66
CA VAL A 156 3.81 -26.58 9.81
C VAL A 156 3.79 -25.78 8.50
N SER A 157 3.95 -26.44 7.35
CA SER A 157 3.92 -25.79 6.03
C SER A 157 2.55 -25.16 5.73
N GLU A 158 1.45 -25.85 6.07
CA GLU A 158 0.10 -25.31 5.92
C GLU A 158 -0.13 -24.12 6.86
N ILE A 159 0.29 -24.22 8.12
CA ILE A 159 0.18 -23.12 9.10
C ILE A 159 0.88 -21.85 8.59
N ILE A 160 2.08 -21.99 8.03
CA ILE A 160 2.82 -20.86 7.45
C ILE A 160 2.07 -20.27 6.25
N ALA A 161 1.55 -21.12 5.36
CA ALA A 161 0.83 -20.68 4.17
C ALA A 161 -0.46 -19.93 4.54
N ILE A 162 -1.26 -20.47 5.45
CA ILE A 162 -2.48 -19.85 5.97
C ILE A 162 -2.13 -18.52 6.65
N GLY A 163 -1.08 -18.49 7.49
CA GLY A 163 -0.61 -17.29 8.17
C GLY A 163 -0.19 -16.17 7.23
N ALA A 164 0.60 -16.50 6.21
CA ALA A 164 1.08 -15.55 5.22
C ALA A 164 -0.07 -14.94 4.40
N MET A 165 -1.10 -15.73 4.12
CA MET A 165 -2.32 -15.30 3.44
C MET A 165 -3.23 -14.45 4.35
N LEU A 166 -3.38 -14.84 5.62
CA LEU A 166 -4.28 -14.18 6.58
C LEU A 166 -3.76 -12.82 7.04
N HIS A 167 -2.45 -12.66 7.26
CA HIS A 167 -1.85 -11.41 7.75
C HIS A 167 -2.33 -10.15 7.00
N PRO A 168 -2.19 -10.04 5.66
CA PRO A 168 -2.64 -8.85 4.94
C PRO A 168 -4.17 -8.63 5.02
N LYS A 169 -4.97 -9.68 5.17
CA LYS A 169 -6.44 -9.56 5.29
C LYS A 169 -6.85 -9.00 6.64
N LEU A 170 -6.22 -9.48 7.72
CA LEU A 170 -6.46 -8.94 9.06
C LEU A 170 -5.99 -7.48 9.18
N VAL A 171 -4.84 -7.13 8.60
CA VAL A 171 -4.38 -5.73 8.52
C VAL A 171 -5.40 -4.88 7.76
N GLU A 172 -5.90 -5.37 6.63
CA GLU A 172 -6.90 -4.65 5.83
C GLU A 172 -8.20 -4.44 6.60
N LEU A 173 -8.72 -5.46 7.26
CA LEU A 173 -9.89 -5.33 8.13
C LEU A 173 -9.63 -4.32 9.25
N ALA A 174 -8.49 -4.42 9.92
CA ALA A 174 -8.16 -3.58 11.06
C ALA A 174 -8.04 -2.08 10.66
N LEU A 175 -7.42 -1.79 9.51
CA LEU A 175 -7.26 -0.42 9.04
C LEU A 175 -8.52 0.09 8.33
N ARG A 176 -8.96 -0.59 7.27
CA ARG A 176 -10.12 -0.14 6.46
C ARG A 176 -11.43 -0.22 7.22
N GLY A 177 -11.59 -1.21 8.10
CA GLY A 177 -12.78 -1.32 8.97
C GLY A 177 -12.94 -0.14 9.93
N ARG A 178 -11.84 0.58 10.22
CA ARG A 178 -11.82 1.81 11.01
C ARG A 178 -11.75 3.09 10.17
N GLY A 179 -11.86 2.99 8.84
CA GLY A 179 -11.76 4.13 7.93
C GLY A 179 -10.33 4.67 7.74
N HIS A 180 -9.31 3.89 8.07
CA HIS A 180 -7.90 4.26 7.85
C HIS A 180 -7.35 3.69 6.55
N TRP A 181 -6.37 4.39 5.99
CA TRP A 181 -5.58 3.93 4.85
C TRP A 181 -4.90 2.58 5.15
N ASN A 182 -4.92 1.69 4.15
CA ASN A 182 -4.30 0.37 4.19
C ASN A 182 -2.90 0.38 3.56
N GLY A 183 -2.08 -0.62 3.87
CA GLY A 183 -0.77 -0.84 3.28
C GLY A 183 -0.34 -2.30 3.34
N THR A 184 0.60 -2.67 2.49
CA THR A 184 1.12 -4.04 2.37
C THR A 184 2.60 -4.11 2.72
N GLY A 185 3.09 -5.33 2.97
CA GLY A 185 4.49 -5.57 3.31
C GLY A 185 4.96 -4.69 4.48
N LYS A 186 6.05 -3.93 4.28
CA LYS A 186 6.63 -3.05 5.30
C LYS A 186 5.69 -1.95 5.81
N TRP A 187 4.66 -1.58 5.03
CA TRP A 187 3.71 -0.53 5.43
C TRP A 187 2.64 -1.01 6.39
N ALA A 188 2.29 -2.29 6.38
CA ALA A 188 1.29 -2.86 7.30
C ALA A 188 1.61 -2.55 8.78
N PRO A 189 2.79 -2.92 9.33
CA PRO A 189 3.11 -2.62 10.73
C PRO A 189 3.28 -1.11 11.00
N ARG A 190 3.76 -0.33 10.03
CA ARG A 190 3.91 1.14 10.17
C ARG A 190 2.56 1.84 10.31
N LEU A 191 1.59 1.42 9.51
CA LEU A 191 0.24 2.00 9.53
C LEU A 191 -0.54 1.56 10.77
N LEU A 192 -0.41 0.29 11.18
CA LEU A 192 -0.97 -0.18 12.45
C LEU A 192 -0.43 0.66 13.63
N LEU A 193 0.89 0.86 13.70
CA LEU A 193 1.52 1.66 14.75
C LEU A 193 1.05 3.13 14.73
N LYS A 194 0.82 3.70 13.54
CA LYS A 194 0.30 5.07 13.39
C LYS A 194 -1.13 5.20 13.91
N VAL A 195 -1.93 4.14 13.83
CA VAL A 195 -3.32 4.12 14.28
C VAL A 195 -3.41 3.83 15.78
N ASP A 196 -2.76 2.75 16.24
CA ASP A 196 -2.80 2.29 17.62
C ASP A 196 -1.60 1.39 17.93
N THR A 197 -0.77 1.81 18.88
CA THR A 197 0.43 1.07 19.33
C THR A 197 0.07 -0.30 19.92
N ASP A 198 -1.00 -0.41 20.72
CA ASP A 198 -1.40 -1.68 21.31
C ASP A 198 -1.87 -2.66 20.23
N LEU A 199 -2.63 -2.16 19.24
CA LEU A 199 -3.02 -2.95 18.09
C LEU A 199 -1.79 -3.46 17.33
N ALA A 200 -0.81 -2.61 17.06
CA ALA A 200 0.42 -3.00 16.38
C ALA A 200 1.19 -4.08 17.16
N ASP A 201 1.31 -3.95 18.48
CA ASP A 201 1.96 -4.94 19.34
C ASP A 201 1.20 -6.27 19.36
N ARG A 202 -0.14 -6.24 19.38
CA ARG A 202 -0.96 -7.46 19.26
C ARG A 202 -0.73 -8.18 17.93
N PHE A 203 -0.65 -7.44 16.82
CA PHE A 203 -0.32 -8.01 15.51
C PHE A 203 1.09 -8.62 15.49
N ASP A 204 2.12 -7.91 15.95
CA ASP A 204 3.50 -8.43 15.96
C ASP A 204 3.60 -9.69 16.82
N ASN A 205 3.08 -9.65 18.05
CA ASN A 205 3.14 -10.78 18.96
C ASN A 205 2.39 -12.01 18.40
N ALA A 206 1.21 -11.80 17.83
CA ALA A 206 0.41 -12.90 17.30
C ALA A 206 1.09 -13.59 16.11
N PHE A 207 1.52 -12.82 15.11
CA PHE A 207 2.16 -13.38 13.92
C PHE A 207 3.59 -13.88 14.18
N ARG A 208 4.31 -13.29 15.13
CA ARG A 208 5.60 -13.83 15.61
C ARG A 208 5.42 -15.21 16.23
N ALA A 209 4.42 -15.39 17.10
CA ALA A 209 4.11 -16.68 17.71
C ALA A 209 3.74 -17.73 16.65
N LEU A 210 2.92 -17.35 15.66
CA LEU A 210 2.54 -18.21 14.55
C LEU A 210 3.76 -18.65 13.74
N PHE A 211 4.56 -17.71 13.23
CA PHE A 211 5.63 -18.03 12.29
C PHE A 211 6.87 -18.63 12.95
N THR A 212 7.09 -18.37 14.24
CA THR A 212 8.25 -18.92 14.96
C THR A 212 7.94 -20.30 15.54
N ASN A 213 6.75 -20.48 16.10
CA ASN A 213 6.42 -21.66 16.90
C ASN A 213 5.29 -22.51 16.32
N GLY A 214 4.70 -22.11 15.19
CA GLY A 214 3.52 -22.76 14.63
C GLY A 214 2.29 -22.66 15.56
N TYR A 215 2.23 -21.63 16.42
CA TYR A 215 1.16 -21.49 17.42
C TYR A 215 0.10 -20.48 16.97
N PRO A 216 -1.09 -20.92 16.50
CA PRO A 216 -2.08 -20.03 15.92
C PRO A 216 -2.99 -19.35 16.94
N GLY A 217 -3.01 -19.78 18.20
CA GLY A 217 -3.92 -19.28 19.24
C GLY A 217 -4.01 -17.73 19.32
N PRO A 218 -2.89 -17.01 19.38
CA PRO A 218 -2.88 -15.55 19.41
C PRO A 218 -3.46 -14.91 18.14
N VAL A 219 -3.23 -15.51 16.96
CA VAL A 219 -3.78 -15.03 15.69
C VAL A 219 -5.29 -15.25 15.63
N ILE A 220 -5.78 -16.39 16.13
CA ILE A 220 -7.22 -16.68 16.25
C ILE A 220 -7.89 -15.65 17.18
N ALA A 221 -7.29 -15.36 18.34
CA ALA A 221 -7.81 -14.37 19.29
C ALA A 221 -7.82 -12.95 18.72
N LEU A 222 -6.76 -12.58 17.98
CA LEU A 222 -6.71 -11.31 17.26
C LEU A 222 -7.82 -11.22 16.20
N ALA A 223 -8.01 -12.27 15.41
CA ALA A 223 -9.04 -12.31 14.37
C ALA A 223 -10.46 -12.17 14.96
N ASP A 224 -10.75 -12.86 16.07
CA ASP A 224 -12.02 -12.76 16.77
C ASP A 224 -12.30 -11.32 17.26
N ALA A 225 -11.30 -10.70 17.89
CA ALA A 225 -11.41 -9.32 18.38
C ALA A 225 -11.67 -8.32 17.24
N GLU A 226 -10.95 -8.43 16.13
CA GLU A 226 -11.13 -7.55 14.97
C GLU A 226 -12.48 -7.78 14.28
N LEU A 227 -12.88 -9.04 14.10
CA LEU A 227 -14.17 -9.38 13.47
C LEU A 227 -15.38 -8.96 14.31
N THR A 228 -15.28 -8.97 15.64
CA THR A 228 -16.38 -8.62 16.55
C THR A 228 -16.98 -7.25 16.23
N SER A 229 -16.15 -6.26 15.91
CA SER A 229 -16.61 -4.90 15.55
C SER A 229 -17.27 -4.82 14.17
N HIS A 230 -17.23 -5.90 13.39
CA HIS A 230 -17.70 -5.99 12.01
C HIS A 230 -18.77 -7.08 11.83
N GLY A 231 -19.43 -7.50 12.92
CA GLY A 231 -20.49 -8.52 12.88
C GLY A 231 -20.00 -9.95 13.14
N GLY A 232 -18.76 -10.12 13.58
CA GLY A 232 -18.16 -11.40 13.92
C GLY A 232 -17.77 -12.24 12.69
N PHE A 233 -17.42 -13.50 12.97
CA PHE A 233 -17.17 -14.52 11.95
C PHE A 233 -18.33 -14.64 10.96
N LEU A 234 -18.03 -15.01 9.71
CA LEU A 234 -18.99 -15.19 8.64
C LEU A 234 -18.66 -16.45 7.85
N PHE A 235 -19.44 -17.50 8.07
CA PHE A 235 -19.47 -18.68 7.21
C PHE A 235 -20.92 -18.97 6.84
N ASP A 236 -21.76 -19.18 7.85
CA ASP A 236 -23.20 -19.32 7.66
C ASP A 236 -23.79 -18.03 7.08
N GLY A 237 -24.51 -18.17 5.97
CA GLY A 237 -25.10 -17.05 5.24
C GLY A 237 -24.17 -16.32 4.26
N ASP A 238 -22.89 -16.70 4.10
CA ASP A 238 -22.09 -16.15 2.99
C ASP A 238 -22.65 -16.63 1.64
N ARG A 239 -22.80 -15.69 0.70
CA ARG A 239 -23.23 -15.98 -0.67
C ARG A 239 -22.53 -15.02 -1.63
N ARG A 240 -21.94 -15.59 -2.66
CA ARG A 240 -21.28 -14.84 -3.75
C ARG A 240 -21.84 -15.33 -5.08
N ASP A 241 -22.47 -14.43 -5.82
CA ASP A 241 -22.98 -14.75 -7.15
C ASP A 241 -21.85 -14.58 -8.18
N ALA A 242 -21.65 -15.60 -9.02
CA ALA A 242 -20.72 -15.49 -10.14
C ALA A 242 -21.27 -14.49 -11.19
N PRO A 243 -20.41 -13.73 -11.89
CA PRO A 243 -20.84 -12.86 -12.98
C PRO A 243 -21.64 -13.64 -14.03
N ALA A 244 -22.76 -13.08 -14.48
CA ALA A 244 -23.61 -13.73 -15.48
C ALA A 244 -22.86 -14.04 -16.79
N SER A 245 -21.84 -13.23 -17.12
CA SER A 245 -20.97 -13.40 -18.28
C SER A 245 -20.06 -14.64 -18.23
N TRP A 246 -19.96 -15.33 -17.09
CA TRP A 246 -19.15 -16.56 -16.97
C TRP A 246 -19.90 -17.82 -17.41
N ARG A 247 -21.17 -17.69 -17.77
CA ARG A 247 -21.92 -18.79 -18.38
C ARG A 247 -21.33 -19.07 -19.76
N VAL A 248 -20.65 -20.20 -19.89
CA VAL A 248 -20.22 -20.72 -21.19
C VAL A 248 -21.48 -21.21 -21.92
N SER A 249 -21.78 -20.61 -23.08
CA SER A 249 -22.85 -21.01 -23.99
C SER A 249 -22.49 -22.25 -24.78
#